data_AF-A0A835QGR5-F1
#
_entry.id   AF-A0A835QGR5-F1
#
_cell.length_a   1.000
_cell.length_b   1.000
_cell.length_c   1.000
_cell.angle_alpha   90.00
_cell.angle_beta   90.00
_cell.angle_gamma   90.00
#
_symmetry.space_group_name_H-M   'P 1'
#
loop_
_entity.id
_entity.type
_entity.pdbx_description
1 polymer ?
#
loop_
_entity_poly.entity_id
_entity_poly.type
_entity_poly.pdbx_seq_one_letter_code
_entity_poly.pdbx_strand_id
1 'polypeptide(L)'
;MEAMEELVQLSEYMLQASSLLADEDVDEKSPSRRSSTFLNVVVLGNVGAGKSAVLNSLIGHPVLPTGENGATRAPIIIQLQRDTSLSSKSIVLQIDNKSQQVTTSALRHSLQDRLSKGSGKGRGDEIYMKLLTSTGCRGVSNFKVSDYAARNDAILLVIIPAAQAPEVSSSRSLRLAKEFDADATRTIGVISKIDQAAGDQKALAAVQALLSNQGPPRASDIPWVALIGQSVSIASAQAGSVGSENS
;
A
#
# COMPACT_ATOMS: atom_id res chain seq x y z
N MET A 1 21.16 -2.97 9.29
CA MET A 1 20.43 -4.23 9.01
C MET A 1 19.84 -4.76 10.31
N GLU A 2 20.63 -4.79 11.38
CA GLU A 2 20.24 -5.09 12.77
C GLU A 2 18.94 -4.41 13.25
N ALA A 3 18.79 -3.08 13.11
CA ALA A 3 17.57 -2.38 13.53
C ALA A 3 16.27 -2.88 12.85
N MET A 4 16.34 -3.40 11.63
CA MET A 4 15.17 -3.99 10.96
C MET A 4 14.85 -5.38 11.51
N GLU A 5 15.87 -6.16 11.87
CA GLU A 5 15.69 -7.47 12.49
C GLU A 5 15.09 -7.34 13.89
N GLU A 6 15.57 -6.39 14.69
CA GLU A 6 14.99 -6.05 15.99
C GLU A 6 13.51 -5.65 15.88
N LEU A 7 13.18 -4.82 14.88
CA LEU A 7 11.81 -4.37 14.65
C LEU A 7 10.89 -5.51 14.19
N VAL A 8 11.41 -6.43 13.37
CA VAL A 8 10.70 -7.66 13.01
C VAL A 8 10.44 -8.51 14.25
N GLN A 9 11.46 -8.73 15.09
CA GLN A 9 11.33 -9.52 16.31
C GLN A 9 10.33 -8.91 17.30
N LEU A 10 10.38 -7.59 17.51
CA LEU A 10 9.42 -6.88 18.33
C LEU A 10 7.99 -7.03 17.79
N SER A 11 7.82 -6.97 16.46
CA SER A 11 6.51 -7.16 15.83
C SER A 11 5.92 -8.56 16.09
N GLU A 12 6.76 -9.59 16.13
CA GLU A 12 6.35 -10.96 16.41
C GLU A 12 5.92 -11.12 17.87
N TYR A 13 6.67 -10.56 18.82
CA TYR A 13 6.30 -10.58 20.24
C TYR A 13 5.00 -9.83 20.52
N MET A 14 4.78 -8.66 19.90
CA MET A 14 3.53 -7.92 20.09
C MET A 14 2.32 -8.69 19.55
N LEU A 15 2.48 -9.46 18.47
CA LEU A 15 1.42 -10.33 17.95
C LEU A 15 1.14 -11.51 18.86
N GLN A 16 2.19 -12.16 19.39
CA GLN A 16 2.02 -13.25 20.36
C GLN A 16 1.29 -12.75 21.61
N ALA A 17 1.70 -11.60 22.15
CA ALA A 17 1.05 -10.97 23.29
C ALA A 17 -0.42 -10.62 22.97
N SER A 18 -0.70 -10.01 21.81
CA SER A 18 -2.07 -9.69 21.41
C SER A 18 -2.94 -10.93 21.22
N SER A 19 -2.39 -12.05 20.75
CA SER A 19 -3.13 -13.31 20.61
C SER A 19 -3.48 -13.88 21.98
N LEU A 20 -2.54 -13.87 22.93
CA LEU A 20 -2.77 -14.36 24.29
C LEU A 20 -3.83 -13.52 25.01
N LEU A 21 -3.77 -12.19 24.88
CA LEU A 21 -4.76 -11.29 25.49
C LEU A 21 -6.15 -11.41 24.86
N ALA A 22 -6.24 -11.82 23.58
CA ALA A 22 -7.53 -12.00 22.91
C ALA A 22 -8.32 -13.20 23.45
N ASP A 23 -7.64 -14.20 24.01
CA ASP A 23 -8.26 -15.42 24.57
C ASP A 23 -8.86 -15.20 25.97
N GLU A 24 -8.56 -14.08 26.65
CA GLU A 24 -9.06 -13.80 28.01
C GLU A 24 -10.43 -13.08 28.05
N ASP A 25 -10.93 -12.58 26.92
CA ASP A 25 -12.20 -11.84 26.85
C ASP A 25 -13.37 -12.74 26.37
N VAL A 26 -14.13 -13.30 27.31
CA VAL A 26 -15.25 -14.24 27.08
C VAL A 26 -16.57 -13.56 26.63
N ASP A 27 -16.64 -12.23 26.49
CA ASP A 27 -17.88 -11.52 26.12
C ASP A 27 -17.98 -11.16 24.62
N GLU A 28 -18.58 -12.06 23.84
CA GLU A 28 -19.05 -11.82 22.47
C GLU A 28 -20.23 -10.82 22.45
N LYS A 29 -19.99 -9.56 22.05
CA LYS A 29 -21.01 -8.69 21.39
C LYS A 29 -20.51 -7.31 20.89
N SER A 30 -19.25 -7.20 20.46
CA SER A 30 -18.72 -5.97 19.85
C SER A 30 -18.35 -6.21 18.38
N PRO A 31 -19.02 -5.55 17.40
CA PRO A 31 -18.59 -5.66 16.02
C PRO A 31 -17.28 -4.88 15.85
N SER A 32 -16.28 -5.49 15.21
CA SER A 32 -14.97 -4.92 14.81
C SER A 32 -13.82 -4.89 15.83
N ARG A 33 -13.58 -5.96 16.61
CA ARG A 33 -12.22 -6.21 17.14
C ARG A 33 -11.28 -6.59 15.98
N ARG A 34 -10.83 -5.60 15.22
CA ARG A 34 -9.74 -5.78 14.24
C ARG A 34 -8.45 -5.96 15.03
N SER A 35 -7.72 -7.05 14.76
CA SER A 35 -6.49 -7.38 15.47
C SER A 35 -5.52 -6.19 15.47
N SER A 36 -4.96 -5.88 16.64
CA SER A 36 -3.85 -4.93 16.75
C SER A 36 -2.72 -5.44 15.85
N THR A 37 -2.33 -4.62 14.89
CA THR A 37 -1.18 -4.85 14.04
C THR A 37 -0.05 -3.95 14.53
N PHE A 38 1.17 -4.49 14.58
CA PHE A 38 2.36 -3.77 15.02
C PHE A 38 2.64 -2.50 14.18
N LEU A 39 2.32 -2.56 12.89
CA LEU A 39 2.50 -1.45 11.96
C LEU A 39 1.45 -1.52 10.86
N ASN A 40 0.77 -0.40 10.62
CA ASN A 40 -0.13 -0.23 9.48
C ASN A 40 0.42 0.83 8.53
N VAL A 41 0.33 0.59 7.23
CA VAL A 41 0.58 1.62 6.23
C VAL A 41 -0.71 1.98 5.52
N VAL A 42 -0.98 3.29 5.51
CA VAL A 42 -2.23 3.88 5.05
C VAL A 42 -1.92 4.85 3.92
N VAL A 43 -2.35 4.53 2.70
CA VAL A 43 -1.81 5.17 1.49
C VAL A 43 -2.71 6.26 0.89
N LEU A 44 -2.49 7.50 1.29
CA LEU A 44 -3.24 8.71 0.91
C LEU A 44 -2.83 9.23 -0.47
N GLY A 45 -3.78 9.50 -1.36
CA GLY A 45 -3.47 10.11 -2.67
C GLY A 45 -4.67 10.22 -3.59
N ASN A 46 -4.60 11.20 -4.50
CA ASN A 46 -5.65 11.42 -5.51
C ASN A 46 -5.82 10.21 -6.44
N VAL A 47 -6.93 10.16 -7.17
CA VAL A 47 -7.13 9.16 -8.23
C VAL A 47 -6.03 9.32 -9.28
N GLY A 48 -5.46 8.22 -9.76
CA GLY A 48 -4.34 8.25 -10.71
C GLY A 48 -2.98 8.64 -10.11
N ALA A 49 -2.89 8.86 -8.80
CA ALA A 49 -1.64 9.25 -8.13
C ALA A 49 -0.57 8.15 -8.06
N GLY A 50 -0.82 6.94 -8.56
CA GLY A 50 0.17 5.85 -8.54
C GLY A 50 0.18 5.01 -7.26
N LYS A 51 -0.86 5.08 -6.41
CA LYS A 51 -0.95 4.32 -5.16
C LYS A 51 -0.67 2.83 -5.30
N SER A 52 -1.37 2.15 -6.21
CA SER A 52 -1.16 0.71 -6.45
C SER A 52 0.25 0.38 -6.94
N ALA A 53 0.90 1.28 -7.68
CA ALA A 53 2.27 1.07 -8.15
C ALA A 53 3.27 1.15 -6.99
N VAL A 54 3.14 2.16 -6.13
CA VAL A 54 3.96 2.28 -4.91
C VAL A 54 3.76 1.08 -3.99
N LEU A 55 2.52 0.64 -3.83
CA LEU A 55 2.21 -0.54 -3.02
C LEU A 55 2.75 -1.84 -3.61
N ASN A 56 2.71 -2.01 -4.93
CA ASN A 56 3.35 -3.15 -5.59
C ASN A 56 4.86 -3.16 -5.34
N SER A 57 5.52 -2.00 -5.33
CA SER A 57 6.93 -1.88 -4.97
C SER A 57 7.18 -2.25 -3.50
N LEU A 58 6.32 -1.85 -2.57
CA LEU A 58 6.42 -2.23 -1.15
C LEU A 58 6.15 -3.72 -0.90
N ILE A 59 5.20 -4.31 -1.63
CA ILE A 59 4.89 -5.75 -1.56
C ILE A 59 6.02 -6.58 -2.17
N GLY A 60 6.78 -6.01 -3.11
CA GLY A 60 7.78 -6.72 -3.93
C GLY A 60 7.17 -7.51 -5.08
N HIS A 61 5.85 -7.45 -5.26
CA HIS A 61 5.13 -8.15 -6.32
C HIS A 61 4.05 -7.25 -6.93
N PRO A 62 3.84 -7.31 -8.26
CA PRO A 62 2.81 -6.52 -8.94
C PRO A 62 1.42 -7.12 -8.74
N VAL A 63 0.91 -7.14 -7.52
CA VAL A 63 -0.36 -7.80 -7.16
C VAL A 63 -1.56 -6.91 -7.45
N LEU A 64 -1.43 -5.61 -7.17
CA LEU A 64 -2.50 -4.65 -7.33
C LEU A 64 -2.62 -4.18 -8.77
N PRO A 65 -3.85 -4.05 -9.30
CA PRO A 65 -4.05 -3.51 -10.63
C PRO A 65 -3.63 -2.04 -10.68
N THR A 66 -2.98 -1.65 -11.78
CA THR A 66 -2.58 -0.28 -12.07
C THR A 66 -3.28 0.20 -13.34
N GLY A 67 -3.65 1.47 -13.40
CA GLY A 67 -4.35 2.05 -14.54
C GLY A 67 -4.68 3.52 -14.33
N GLU A 68 -4.76 4.29 -15.42
CA GLU A 68 -4.92 5.76 -15.39
C GLU A 68 -6.29 6.20 -14.87
N ASN A 69 -7.35 5.45 -15.15
CA ASN A 69 -8.74 5.77 -14.79
C ASN A 69 -9.16 5.29 -13.39
N GLY A 70 -8.20 5.07 -12.49
CA GLY A 70 -8.48 4.59 -11.13
C GLY A 70 -8.85 3.09 -11.10
N ALA A 71 -7.83 2.25 -11.03
CA ALA A 71 -7.98 0.79 -11.00
C ALA A 71 -8.59 0.24 -9.69
N THR A 72 -8.57 1.03 -8.62
CA THR A 72 -9.05 0.61 -7.29
C THR A 72 -10.33 1.37 -6.95
N ARG A 73 -11.48 0.69 -7.06
CA ARG A 73 -12.83 1.24 -6.80
C ARG A 73 -13.45 0.76 -5.48
N ALA A 74 -12.78 -0.16 -4.78
CA ALA A 74 -13.15 -0.61 -3.45
C ALA A 74 -11.94 -0.53 -2.52
N PRO A 75 -12.14 -0.41 -1.19
CA PRO A 75 -11.07 -0.53 -0.22
C PRO A 75 -10.39 -1.90 -0.32
N ILE A 76 -9.06 -1.95 -0.21
CA ILE A 76 -8.27 -3.18 -0.20
C ILE A 76 -7.40 -3.18 1.04
N ILE A 77 -7.50 -4.21 1.88
CA ILE A 77 -6.65 -4.40 3.05
C ILE A 77 -5.78 -5.62 2.79
N ILE A 78 -4.47 -5.43 2.84
CA ILE A 78 -3.46 -6.45 2.59
C ILE A 78 -2.69 -6.68 3.87
N GLN A 79 -2.86 -7.85 4.46
CA GLN A 79 -2.00 -8.33 5.51
C GLN A 79 -0.82 -9.07 4.87
N LEU A 80 0.33 -8.41 4.83
CA LEU A 80 1.59 -9.05 4.44
C LEU A 80 2.14 -9.84 5.62
N GLN A 81 2.62 -11.04 5.35
CA GLN A 81 3.37 -11.87 6.30
C GLN A 81 4.66 -12.32 5.62
N ARG A 82 5.78 -12.13 6.31
CA ARG A 82 7.07 -12.61 5.82
C ARG A 82 7.15 -14.12 5.99
N ASP A 83 7.59 -14.80 4.95
CA ASP A 83 7.93 -16.23 4.98
C ASP A 83 9.29 -16.43 4.30
N THR A 84 10.29 -16.76 5.12
CA THR A 84 11.68 -16.95 4.68
C THR A 84 11.89 -18.24 3.89
N SER A 85 10.92 -19.17 3.90
CA SER A 85 10.97 -20.39 3.11
C SER A 85 10.57 -20.17 1.64
N LEU A 86 9.90 -19.05 1.35
CA LEU A 86 9.43 -18.73 0.00
C LEU A 86 10.54 -18.09 -0.84
N SER A 87 10.58 -18.42 -2.13
CA SER A 87 11.44 -17.71 -3.08
C SER A 87 10.93 -16.29 -3.34
N SER A 88 11.81 -15.39 -3.80
CA SER A 88 11.50 -13.99 -4.14
C SER A 88 10.45 -13.81 -5.24
N LYS A 89 10.10 -14.87 -5.97
CA LYS A 89 9.08 -14.87 -7.02
C LYS A 89 7.75 -15.48 -6.58
N SER A 90 7.72 -16.14 -5.42
CA SER A 90 6.56 -16.87 -4.93
C SER A 90 5.68 -15.99 -4.05
N ILE A 91 4.37 -16.09 -4.25
CA ILE A 91 3.38 -15.47 -3.39
C ILE A 91 2.30 -16.49 -3.03
N VAL A 92 1.94 -16.52 -1.75
CA VAL A 92 0.89 -17.40 -1.24
C VAL A 92 -0.26 -16.54 -0.76
N LEU A 93 -1.45 -16.81 -1.28
CA LEU A 93 -2.69 -16.21 -0.82
C LEU A 93 -3.29 -17.12 0.25
N GLN A 94 -3.59 -16.54 1.42
CA GLN A 94 -4.25 -17.25 2.51
C GLN A 94 -5.71 -16.81 2.61
N ILE A 95 -6.64 -17.75 2.46
CA ILE A 95 -8.09 -17.56 2.59
C ILE A 95 -8.62 -18.64 3.53
N ASP A 96 -9.34 -18.28 4.59
CA ASP A 96 -10.03 -19.21 5.49
C ASP A 96 -9.17 -20.42 5.92
N ASN A 97 -7.96 -20.13 6.40
CA ASN A 97 -6.93 -21.11 6.80
C ASN A 97 -6.37 -22.02 5.68
N LYS A 98 -6.76 -21.79 4.43
CA LYS A 98 -6.16 -22.45 3.26
C LYS A 98 -5.11 -21.54 2.62
N SER A 99 -3.91 -22.07 2.48
CA SER A 99 -2.81 -21.41 1.79
C SER A 99 -2.72 -21.95 0.37
N GLN A 100 -2.83 -21.04 -0.61
CA GLN A 100 -2.68 -21.38 -2.02
C GLN A 100 -1.55 -20.57 -2.62
N GLN A 101 -0.56 -21.25 -3.20
CA GLN A 101 0.44 -20.57 -4.02
C GLN A 101 -0.25 -20.08 -5.30
N VAL A 102 -0.14 -18.78 -5.57
CA VAL A 102 -0.79 -18.13 -6.71
C VAL A 102 0.24 -17.36 -7.52
N THR A 103 0.00 -17.20 -8.82
CA THR A 103 0.81 -16.31 -9.64
C THR A 103 0.35 -14.86 -9.45
N THR A 104 1.28 -13.92 -9.57
CA THR A 104 0.99 -12.48 -9.42
C THR A 104 -0.02 -11.99 -10.46
N SER A 105 0.04 -12.54 -11.68
CA SER A 105 -0.91 -12.23 -12.76
C SER A 105 -2.33 -12.75 -12.46
N ALA A 106 -2.47 -13.99 -11.99
CA ALA A 106 -3.78 -14.55 -11.64
C ALA A 106 -4.43 -13.79 -10.48
N LEU A 107 -3.64 -13.45 -9.45
CA LEU A 107 -4.14 -12.66 -8.31
C LEU A 107 -4.60 -11.27 -8.76
N ARG A 108 -3.81 -10.59 -9.59
CA ARG A 108 -4.16 -9.28 -10.15
C ARG A 108 -5.44 -9.34 -10.98
N HIS A 109 -5.60 -10.36 -11.83
CA HIS A 109 -6.83 -10.56 -12.60
C HIS A 109 -8.06 -10.78 -11.72
N SER A 110 -7.95 -11.65 -10.72
CA SER A 110 -9.05 -11.91 -9.78
C SER A 110 -9.48 -10.64 -9.04
N LEU A 111 -8.50 -9.83 -8.62
CA LEU A 111 -8.75 -8.53 -8.00
C LEU A 111 -9.41 -7.55 -8.96
N GLN A 112 -8.92 -7.47 -10.19
CA GLN A 112 -9.48 -6.61 -11.22
C GLN A 112 -10.95 -6.96 -11.49
N ASP A 113 -11.27 -8.25 -11.59
CA ASP A 113 -12.63 -8.75 -11.80
C ASP A 113 -13.56 -8.40 -10.63
N ARG A 114 -13.09 -8.54 -9.39
CA ARG A 114 -13.86 -8.15 -8.20
C ARG A 114 -14.08 -6.65 -8.13
N LEU A 115 -13.06 -5.85 -8.43
CA LEU A 115 -13.12 -4.39 -8.41
C LEU A 115 -14.00 -3.82 -9.52
N SER A 116 -14.10 -4.49 -10.67
CA SER A 116 -14.97 -4.06 -11.79
C SER A 116 -16.44 -4.36 -11.51
N LYS A 117 -16.74 -5.50 -10.88
CA LYS A 117 -18.11 -5.94 -10.53
C LYS A 117 -18.71 -5.17 -9.35
N GLY A 118 -17.88 -4.64 -8.44
CA GLY A 118 -18.32 -3.90 -7.25
C GLY A 118 -18.90 -2.49 -7.47
N SER A 119 -19.27 -2.10 -8.70
CA SER A 119 -19.80 -0.76 -8.99
C SER A 119 -21.32 -0.60 -8.78
N GLY A 120 -22.04 -1.66 -8.42
CA GLY A 120 -23.48 -1.62 -8.22
C GLY A 120 -23.87 -1.22 -6.79
N LYS A 121 -24.29 0.05 -6.59
CA LYS A 121 -25.17 0.68 -5.56
C LYS A 121 -25.31 0.07 -4.14
N GLY A 122 -24.38 -0.78 -3.70
CA GLY A 122 -24.30 -1.40 -2.39
C GLY A 122 -23.01 -0.96 -1.70
N ARG A 123 -23.10 -0.75 -0.40
CA ARG A 123 -22.02 -0.42 0.54
C ARG A 123 -20.75 -1.20 0.15
N GLY A 124 -19.74 -0.50 -0.38
CA GLY A 124 -18.57 -1.15 -0.99
C GLY A 124 -17.90 -2.14 -0.03
N ASP A 125 -17.97 -3.42 -0.38
CA ASP A 125 -17.34 -4.50 0.38
C ASP A 125 -15.83 -4.30 0.37
N GLU A 126 -15.25 -4.27 1.57
CA GLU A 126 -13.81 -4.17 1.78
C GLU A 126 -13.17 -5.48 1.32
N ILE A 127 -12.17 -5.41 0.44
CA ILE A 127 -11.44 -6.60 0.00
C ILE A 127 -10.32 -6.87 1.01
N TYR A 128 -10.50 -7.88 1.85
CA TYR A 128 -9.45 -8.36 2.74
C TYR A 128 -8.64 -9.49 2.09
N MET A 129 -7.32 -9.40 2.15
CA MET A 129 -6.42 -10.47 1.71
C MET A 129 -5.22 -10.59 2.63
N LYS A 130 -4.76 -11.82 2.82
CA LYS A 130 -3.51 -12.14 3.50
C LYS A 130 -2.53 -12.76 2.51
N LEU A 131 -1.35 -12.17 2.38
CA LEU A 131 -0.32 -12.61 1.43
C LEU A 131 0.95 -12.97 2.20
N LEU A 132 1.52 -14.13 1.90
CA LEU A 132 2.85 -14.51 2.35
C LEU A 132 3.86 -14.26 1.24
N THR A 133 4.91 -13.49 1.55
CA THR A 133 6.00 -13.16 0.63
C THR A 133 7.34 -13.21 1.36
N SER A 134 8.45 -13.30 0.63
CA SER A 134 9.79 -13.30 1.24
C SER A 134 10.28 -11.92 1.68
N THR A 135 9.69 -10.85 1.15
CA THR A 135 10.15 -9.46 1.29
C THR A 135 9.13 -8.50 1.93
N GLY A 136 7.91 -8.96 2.22
CA GLY A 136 6.82 -8.08 2.63
C GLY A 136 6.93 -7.59 4.07
N CYS A 137 6.88 -6.28 4.27
CA CYS A 137 6.60 -5.64 5.56
C CYS A 137 5.09 -5.56 5.79
N ARG A 138 4.62 -5.84 7.02
CA ARG A 138 3.19 -6.03 7.33
C ARG A 138 2.31 -4.78 7.04
N GLY A 139 1.09 -5.00 6.56
CA GLY A 139 -0.03 -4.06 6.58
C GLY A 139 -0.04 -2.96 5.51
N VAL A 140 -0.65 -3.21 4.37
CA VAL A 140 -0.89 -2.20 3.32
C VAL A 140 -2.40 -2.07 3.08
N SER A 141 -2.97 -0.87 3.21
CA SER A 141 -4.41 -0.65 2.95
C SER A 141 -4.71 0.51 1.99
N ASN A 142 -5.78 0.34 1.20
CA ASN A 142 -6.46 1.32 0.36
C ASN A 142 -7.95 1.37 0.79
N PHE A 143 -8.63 2.52 0.68
CA PHE A 143 -9.41 3.10 1.79
C PHE A 143 -10.94 2.97 1.91
N LYS A 144 -11.40 2.99 3.19
CA LYS A 144 -12.12 4.11 3.86
C LYS A 144 -11.16 4.81 4.85
N VAL A 145 -10.90 6.11 4.69
CA VAL A 145 -9.66 6.77 5.18
C VAL A 145 -9.61 7.06 6.68
N SER A 146 -10.71 7.47 7.29
CA SER A 146 -10.73 8.04 8.65
C SER A 146 -10.28 7.04 9.71
N ASP A 147 -10.83 5.83 9.68
CA ASP A 147 -10.73 4.92 10.83
C ASP A 147 -9.34 4.30 10.96
N TYR A 148 -8.65 4.09 9.82
CA TYR A 148 -7.29 3.59 9.80
C TYR A 148 -6.26 4.70 9.99
N ALA A 149 -6.49 5.89 9.40
CA ALA A 149 -5.55 7.00 9.53
C ALA A 149 -5.52 7.58 10.95
N ALA A 150 -6.63 7.53 11.69
CA ALA A 150 -6.72 8.00 13.07
C ALA A 150 -5.91 7.17 14.07
N ARG A 151 -5.47 5.97 13.71
CA ARG A 151 -4.70 5.11 14.63
C ARG A 151 -3.26 5.59 14.73
N ASN A 152 -2.74 5.66 15.94
CA ASN A 152 -1.34 6.03 16.19
C ASN A 152 -0.34 4.98 15.67
N ASP A 153 -0.78 3.73 15.47
CA ASP A 153 0.02 2.63 14.91
C ASP A 153 0.10 2.65 13.36
N ALA A 154 -0.46 3.67 12.72
CA ALA A 154 -0.48 3.81 11.27
C ALA A 154 0.53 4.84 10.76
N ILE A 155 1.40 4.42 9.84
CA ILE A 155 2.18 5.31 8.99
C ILE A 155 1.27 5.80 7.85
N LEU A 156 1.24 7.12 7.66
CA LEU A 156 0.51 7.77 6.59
C LEU A 156 1.46 7.97 5.39
N LEU A 157 1.17 7.28 4.28
CA LEU A 157 1.95 7.41 3.06
C LEU A 157 1.23 8.33 2.08
N VAL A 158 1.69 9.58 1.94
CA VAL A 158 1.08 10.59 1.07
C VAL A 158 1.71 10.55 -0.31
N ILE A 159 0.97 10.07 -1.29
CA ILE A 159 1.43 9.95 -2.67
C ILE A 159 0.94 11.12 -3.52
N ILE A 160 1.90 11.82 -4.13
CA ILE A 160 1.70 12.98 -5.02
C ILE A 160 2.41 12.69 -6.35
N PRO A 161 1.75 12.83 -7.52
CA PRO A 161 2.44 12.83 -8.82
C PRO A 161 3.43 13.97 -8.93
N ALA A 162 4.57 13.76 -9.59
CA ALA A 162 5.58 14.78 -9.83
C ALA A 162 5.00 16.04 -10.51
N ALA A 163 4.10 15.86 -11.48
CA ALA A 163 3.38 16.97 -12.13
C ALA A 163 2.53 17.83 -11.16
N GLN A 164 2.12 17.27 -10.02
CA GLN A 164 1.34 17.97 -8.98
C GLN A 164 2.21 18.48 -7.83
N ALA A 165 3.52 18.22 -7.83
CA ALA A 165 4.44 18.70 -6.79
C ALA A 165 4.38 20.23 -6.58
N PRO A 166 4.25 21.09 -7.62
CA PRO A 166 4.14 22.53 -7.41
C PRO A 166 2.91 22.95 -6.58
N GLU A 167 1.87 22.13 -6.55
CA GLU A 167 0.59 22.42 -5.88
C GLU A 167 0.39 21.60 -4.60
N VAL A 168 1.46 20.95 -4.11
CA VAL A 168 1.43 20.03 -2.96
C VAL A 168 0.73 20.60 -1.72
N SER A 169 0.90 21.90 -1.43
CA SER A 169 0.26 22.62 -0.32
C SER A 169 -1.28 22.61 -0.35
N SER A 170 -1.87 22.48 -1.55
CA SER A 170 -3.31 22.45 -1.76
C SER A 170 -3.86 21.03 -1.86
N SER A 171 -2.97 20.03 -1.93
CA SER A 171 -3.34 18.64 -2.10
C SER A 171 -4.30 18.17 -1.01
N ARG A 172 -5.37 17.48 -1.42
CA ARG A 172 -6.32 16.89 -0.49
C ARG A 172 -5.67 15.80 0.37
N SER A 173 -4.78 14.99 -0.20
CA SER A 173 -4.11 13.92 0.54
C SER A 173 -3.17 14.47 1.62
N LEU A 174 -2.46 15.56 1.34
CA LEU A 174 -1.62 16.23 2.34
C LEU A 174 -2.46 16.84 3.47
N ARG A 175 -3.54 17.57 3.12
CA ARG A 175 -4.45 18.14 4.13
C ARG A 175 -5.04 17.08 5.04
N LEU A 176 -5.45 15.95 4.47
CA LEU A 176 -6.00 14.84 5.22
C LEU A 176 -4.95 14.16 6.12
N ALA A 177 -3.70 14.04 5.66
CA ALA A 177 -2.63 13.55 6.52
C ALA A 177 -2.40 14.48 7.72
N LYS A 178 -2.34 15.80 7.48
CA LYS A 178 -2.16 16.81 8.53
C LYS A 178 -3.34 16.90 9.51
N GLU A 179 -4.52 16.44 9.15
CA GLU A 179 -5.67 16.31 10.06
C GLU A 179 -5.44 15.22 11.12
N PHE A 180 -4.74 14.14 10.77
CA PHE A 180 -4.45 13.01 11.66
C PHE A 180 -3.03 13.01 12.24
N ASP A 181 -2.11 13.78 11.64
CA ASP A 181 -0.70 13.87 12.01
C ASP A 181 -0.16 15.28 11.69
N ALA A 182 -0.52 16.25 12.53
CA ALA A 182 -0.18 17.66 12.33
C ALA A 182 1.34 17.90 12.27
N ASP A 183 2.08 17.21 13.13
CA ASP A 183 3.53 17.31 13.28
C ASP A 183 4.32 16.44 12.30
N ALA A 184 3.64 15.71 11.40
CA ALA A 184 4.25 14.80 10.42
C ALA A 184 5.16 13.71 11.02
N THR A 185 4.93 13.30 12.26
CA THR A 185 5.77 12.32 12.97
C THR A 185 5.67 10.90 12.42
N ARG A 186 4.57 10.59 11.73
CA ARG A 186 4.27 9.28 11.13
C ARG A 186 3.82 9.41 9.68
N THR A 187 4.10 10.55 9.04
CA THR A 187 3.74 10.83 7.65
C THR A 187 4.98 10.79 6.77
N ILE A 188 4.91 10.03 5.67
CA ILE A 188 5.96 9.98 4.65
C ILE A 188 5.36 10.42 3.32
N GLY A 189 6.02 11.37 2.67
CA GLY A 189 5.67 11.85 1.34
C GLY A 189 6.33 11.00 0.26
N VAL A 190 5.57 10.64 -0.78
CA VAL A 190 6.06 9.92 -1.95
C VAL A 190 5.72 10.69 -3.21
N ILE A 191 6.75 11.04 -3.97
CA ILE A 191 6.63 11.66 -5.28
C ILE A 191 6.67 10.55 -6.33
N SER A 192 5.56 10.36 -7.06
CA SER A 192 5.44 9.32 -8.10
C SER A 192 5.54 9.91 -9.50
N LYS A 193 5.70 9.04 -10.52
CA LYS A 193 5.63 9.42 -11.95
C LYS A 193 6.64 10.51 -12.34
N ILE A 194 7.83 10.46 -11.77
CA ILE A 194 8.89 11.46 -12.01
C ILE A 194 9.35 11.44 -13.45
N ASP A 195 9.36 10.26 -14.07
CA ASP A 195 9.62 10.03 -15.49
C ASP A 195 8.67 10.85 -16.39
N GLN A 196 7.42 11.04 -15.99
CA GLN A 196 6.42 11.79 -16.76
C GLN A 196 6.57 13.31 -16.63
N ALA A 197 7.30 13.77 -15.61
CA ALA A 197 7.57 15.19 -15.37
C ALA A 197 8.90 15.67 -15.98
N ALA A 198 9.63 14.81 -16.72
CA ALA A 198 10.95 15.13 -17.26
C ALA A 198 10.98 16.37 -18.17
N GLY A 199 9.85 16.68 -18.84
CA GLY A 199 9.71 17.87 -19.67
C GLY A 199 9.20 19.13 -18.96
N ASP A 200 8.79 19.03 -17.69
CA ASP A 200 8.21 20.13 -16.92
C ASP A 200 9.23 20.63 -15.88
N GLN A 201 9.93 21.71 -16.24
CA GLN A 201 10.94 22.31 -15.38
C GLN A 201 10.38 22.81 -14.04
N LYS A 202 9.12 23.27 -14.02
CA LYS A 202 8.46 23.74 -12.80
C LYS A 202 8.17 22.58 -11.86
N ALA A 203 7.67 21.46 -12.40
CA ALA A 203 7.46 20.25 -11.64
C ALA A 203 8.79 19.72 -11.06
N LEU A 204 9.84 19.61 -11.87
CA LEU A 204 11.15 19.13 -11.42
C LEU A 204 11.76 20.01 -10.32
N ALA A 205 11.66 21.33 -10.44
CA ALA A 205 12.13 22.25 -9.40
C ALA A 205 11.37 22.05 -8.08
N ALA A 206 10.04 21.87 -8.14
CA ALA A 206 9.23 21.60 -6.96
C ALA A 206 9.55 20.23 -6.32
N VAL A 207 9.78 19.20 -7.15
CA VAL A 207 10.23 17.88 -6.67
C VAL A 207 11.58 17.99 -5.95
N GLN A 208 12.55 18.67 -6.55
CA GLN A 208 13.86 18.88 -5.93
C GLN A 208 13.75 19.62 -4.59
N ALA A 209 12.89 20.65 -4.52
CA ALA A 209 12.64 21.39 -3.29
C ALA A 209 12.04 20.49 -2.20
N LEU A 210 11.05 19.66 -2.52
CA LEU A 210 10.46 18.71 -1.57
C LEU A 210 11.48 17.69 -1.05
N LEU A 211 12.28 17.09 -1.94
CA LEU A 211 13.31 16.12 -1.56
C LEU A 211 14.42 16.73 -0.70
N SER A 212 14.63 18.04 -0.80
CA SER A 212 15.64 18.78 -0.03
C SER A 212 15.07 19.42 1.25
N ASN A 213 13.84 19.10 1.64
CA ASN A 213 13.09 19.75 2.73
C ASN A 213 12.97 21.28 2.59
N GLN A 214 13.05 21.78 1.36
CA GLN A 214 12.85 23.20 0.98
C GLN A 214 11.49 23.42 0.33
N GLY A 215 10.57 22.46 0.50
CA GLY A 215 9.20 22.58 0.05
C GLY A 215 8.43 23.68 0.80
N PRO A 216 7.16 23.90 0.43
CA PRO A 216 6.32 24.85 1.12
C PRO A 216 6.13 24.47 2.61
N PRO A 217 5.84 25.43 3.51
CA PRO A 217 5.81 25.20 4.96
C PRO A 217 4.91 24.06 5.45
N ARG A 218 3.86 23.72 4.70
CA ARG A 218 2.94 22.60 5.02
C ARG A 218 3.51 21.21 4.71
N ALA A 219 4.62 21.15 3.98
CA ALA A 219 5.25 19.93 3.50
C ALA A 219 6.73 19.82 3.89
N SER A 220 7.32 20.87 4.50
CA SER A 220 8.75 20.93 4.85
C SER A 220 9.13 20.05 6.03
N ASP A 221 8.16 19.67 6.86
CA ASP A 221 8.32 18.78 8.00
C ASP A 221 8.08 17.30 7.65
N ILE A 222 7.64 17.03 6.41
CA ILE A 222 7.42 15.67 5.92
C ILE A 222 8.69 15.19 5.20
N PRO A 223 9.23 14.01 5.53
CA PRO A 223 10.26 13.39 4.72
C PRO A 223 9.68 12.93 3.37
N TRP A 224 10.32 13.34 2.27
CA TRP A 224 9.89 13.00 0.91
C TRP A 224 10.83 12.00 0.24
N VAL A 225 10.26 11.01 -0.44
CA VAL A 225 10.97 10.05 -1.29
C VAL A 225 10.41 10.10 -2.70
N ALA A 226 11.31 10.04 -3.68
CA ALA A 226 10.99 10.02 -5.09
C ALA A 226 11.01 8.58 -5.62
N LEU A 227 9.95 8.16 -6.33
CA LEU A 227 9.85 6.84 -6.94
C LEU A 227 9.48 6.94 -8.42
N ILE A 228 10.19 6.15 -9.24
CA ILE A 228 9.76 5.80 -10.59
C ILE A 228 9.01 4.48 -10.46
N GLY A 229 7.68 4.55 -10.49
CA GLY A 229 6.83 3.36 -10.33
C GLY A 229 6.94 2.44 -11.54
N GLN A 230 7.04 1.13 -11.30
CA GLN A 230 6.85 0.14 -12.36
C GLN A 230 5.34 0.02 -12.65
N SER A 231 4.88 0.58 -13.77
CA SER A 231 3.53 0.35 -14.25
C SER A 231 3.48 -1.04 -14.90
N VAL A 232 2.62 -1.91 -14.38
CA VAL A 232 2.29 -3.17 -15.05
C VAL A 232 0.97 -2.94 -15.75
N SER A 233 1.04 -2.78 -17.07
CA SER A 233 -0.12 -2.46 -17.90
C SER A 233 -1.17 -3.56 -17.79
N ILE A 234 -2.44 -3.14 -17.81
CA ILE A 234 -3.61 -4.04 -17.79
C ILE A 234 -3.56 -5.03 -18.98
N ALA A 235 -2.88 -4.65 -20.07
CA ALA A 235 -2.75 -5.43 -21.30
C ALA A 235 -1.65 -6.50 -21.29
N SER A 236 -0.67 -6.45 -20.39
CA SER A 236 0.43 -7.45 -20.35
C SER A 236 0.01 -8.82 -19.80
N ALA A 237 -1.29 -9.05 -19.71
CA ALA A 237 -1.89 -10.26 -19.18
C ALA A 237 -2.56 -11.11 -20.27
N GLN A 238 -2.19 -10.86 -21.53
CA GLN A 238 -2.35 -11.85 -22.60
C GLN A 238 -1.15 -12.79 -22.62
N ALA A 239 -1.45 -14.06 -22.31
CA ALA A 239 -0.75 -15.27 -22.71
C ALA A 239 0.78 -15.30 -22.52
N GLY A 240 1.21 -15.80 -21.36
CA GLY A 240 2.41 -16.63 -21.35
C GLY A 240 2.12 -17.88 -22.18
N SER A 241 2.45 -17.83 -23.47
CA SER A 241 2.56 -19.01 -24.32
C SER A 241 3.50 -19.99 -23.63
N VAL A 242 3.00 -21.18 -23.36
CA VAL A 242 3.80 -22.32 -22.93
C VAL A 242 4.79 -22.61 -24.05
N GLY A 243 6.03 -22.16 -23.87
CA GLY A 243 7.16 -22.58 -24.70
C GLY A 243 7.51 -24.00 -24.27
N SER A 244 7.07 -24.97 -25.06
CA SER A 244 7.53 -26.34 -25.02
C SER A 244 9.04 -26.40 -25.32
N GLU A 245 9.85 -26.56 -24.29
CA GLU A 245 11.19 -27.13 -24.45
C GLU A 245 11.05 -28.64 -24.24
N ASN A 246 10.91 -29.37 -25.35
CA ASN A 246 11.16 -30.80 -25.38
C ASN A 246 11.82 -31.14 -26.73
N SER A 247 13.03 -31.70 -26.61
CA SER A 247 13.89 -32.30 -27.64
C SER A 247 14.70 -31.39 -28.54
#